data_AF-A0A6I7QCC7-F1
#
_entry.id   AF-A0A6I7QCC7-F1
#
_cell.length_a   1.000
_cell.length_b   1.000
_cell.length_c   1.000
_cell.angle_alpha   90.00
_cell.angle_beta   90.00
_cell.angle_gamma   90.00
#
_symmetry.space_group_name_H-M   'P 1'
#
loop_
_entity.id
_entity.type
_entity.pdbx_description
1 polymer ?
#
loop_
_entity_poly.entity_id
_entity_poly.type
_entity_poly.pdbx_seq_one_letter_code
_entity_poly.pdbx_strand_id
1 'polypeptide(L)' 'MSEIYEDGRASSLQERINLLHDQGYRGFSPLGSKKKWDGVKVSVVDKHGKELTAEGETQDEAYENVIELIDYTLDDVDR' A
#
# COMPACT_ATOMS: atom_id res chain seq x y z
N MET A 1 -17.64 -6.81 29.30
CA MET A 1 -17.31 -7.62 28.11
C MET A 1 -18.05 -6.98 26.97
N SER A 2 -17.42 -6.00 26.34
CA SER A 2 -18.02 -5.19 25.28
C SER A 2 -16.99 -5.12 24.16
N GLU A 3 -17.42 -5.57 22.99
CA GLU A 3 -17.01 -5.05 21.68
C GLU A 3 -15.60 -5.42 21.17
N ILE A 4 -15.47 -6.67 20.72
CA ILE A 4 -14.43 -7.08 19.76
C ILE A 4 -15.12 -7.22 18.39
N TYR A 5 -15.42 -6.09 17.75
CA TYR A 5 -15.98 -6.08 16.38
C TYR A 5 -15.32 -5.00 15.50
N GLU A 6 -13.99 -4.83 15.60
CA GLU A 6 -13.23 -3.98 14.65
C GLU A 6 -11.90 -4.62 14.17
N ASP A 7 -11.51 -5.79 14.68
CA ASP A 7 -10.14 -6.30 14.55
C ASP A 7 -9.84 -7.03 13.21
N GLY A 8 -10.85 -7.57 12.54
CA GLY A 8 -10.64 -8.40 11.34
C GLY A 8 -10.22 -7.63 10.08
N ARG A 9 -10.66 -6.36 9.95
CA ARG A 9 -10.36 -5.53 8.76
C ARG A 9 -9.00 -4.82 8.89
N ALA A 10 -8.70 -4.29 10.06
CA ALA A 10 -7.41 -3.67 10.36
C ALA A 10 -6.26 -4.68 10.22
N SER A 11 -6.47 -5.92 10.69
CA SER A 11 -5.50 -7.01 10.51
C SER A 11 -5.20 -7.27 9.03
N SER A 12 -6.23 -7.31 8.19
CA SER A 12 -6.06 -7.57 6.74
C SER A 12 -5.27 -6.48 6.02
N LEU A 13 -5.48 -5.20 6.38
CA LEU A 13 -4.75 -4.09 5.77
C LEU A 13 -3.29 -4.08 6.24
N GLN A 14 -3.04 -4.22 7.54
CA GLN A 14 -1.68 -4.26 8.07
C GLN A 14 -0.88 -5.44 7.50
N GLU A 15 -1.52 -6.60 7.32
CA GLU A 15 -0.92 -7.75 6.65
C GLU A 15 -0.50 -7.41 5.21
N ARG A 16 -1.32 -6.68 4.45
CA ARG A 16 -0.98 -6.25 3.09
C ARG A 16 0.15 -5.23 3.06
N ILE A 17 0.20 -4.31 4.02
CA ILE A 17 1.30 -3.35 4.18
C ILE A 17 2.61 -4.12 4.45
N ASN A 18 2.58 -5.08 5.37
CA ASN A 18 3.73 -5.93 5.67
C ASN A 18 4.17 -6.75 4.45
N LEU A 19 3.21 -7.33 3.70
CA LEU A 19 3.51 -8.06 2.46
C LEU A 19 4.19 -7.15 1.43
N LEU A 20 3.63 -5.97 1.19
CA LEU A 20 4.22 -5.01 0.26
C LEU A 20 5.64 -4.61 0.69
N HIS A 21 5.87 -4.41 1.98
CA HIS A 21 7.17 -4.04 2.51
C HIS A 21 8.23 -5.14 2.35
N ASP A 22 7.91 -6.39 2.70
CA ASP A 22 8.88 -7.49 2.75
C ASP A 22 9.05 -8.23 1.41
N GLN A 23 7.95 -8.43 0.68
CA GLN A 23 7.88 -9.39 -0.43
C GLN A 23 7.34 -8.76 -1.73
N GLY A 24 6.77 -7.56 -1.62
CA GLY A 24 5.92 -6.98 -2.65
C GLY A 24 4.47 -7.45 -2.53
N TYR A 25 3.58 -6.73 -3.23
CA TYR A 25 2.14 -6.99 -3.21
C TYR A 25 1.59 -6.99 -4.64
N ARG A 26 0.86 -8.07 -5.01
CA ARG A 26 0.21 -8.24 -6.32
C ARG A 26 1.10 -7.96 -7.55
N GLY A 27 2.39 -8.30 -7.46
CA GLY A 27 3.35 -8.10 -8.56
C GLY A 27 4.03 -6.72 -8.56
N PHE A 28 3.75 -5.88 -7.56
CA PHE A 28 4.47 -4.64 -7.30
C PHE A 28 5.48 -4.83 -6.17
N SER A 29 6.67 -4.25 -6.32
CA SER A 29 7.73 -4.25 -5.32
C SER A 29 8.00 -2.82 -4.84
N PRO A 30 8.32 -2.60 -3.55
CA PRO A 30 8.64 -1.28 -3.03
C PRO A 30 9.98 -0.81 -3.60
N LEU A 31 10.00 0.40 -4.17
CA LEU A 31 11.24 1.10 -4.53
C LEU A 31 11.82 1.86 -3.35
N GLY A 32 10.98 2.16 -2.35
CA GLY A 32 11.35 2.80 -1.10
C GLY A 32 10.38 3.90 -0.70
N SER A 33 10.52 4.35 0.56
CA SER A 33 9.81 5.50 1.09
C SER A 33 10.73 6.72 1.17
N LYS A 34 10.23 7.88 0.80
CA LYS A 34 10.91 9.17 0.97
C LYS A 34 10.04 10.08 1.81
N LYS A 35 10.60 10.61 2.90
CA LYS A 35 9.93 11.65 3.67
C LYS A 35 9.96 12.96 2.87
N LYS A 36 8.80 13.56 2.63
CA LYS A 36 8.67 14.77 1.82
C LYS A 36 7.58 15.65 2.42
N TRP A 37 7.93 16.91 2.74
CA TRP A 37 6.99 17.95 3.16
C TRP A 37 6.01 17.52 4.24
N ASP A 38 6.50 17.38 5.47
CA ASP A 38 5.75 16.88 6.65
C ASP A 38 5.16 15.46 6.52
N GLY A 39 5.04 14.89 5.31
CA GLY A 39 4.51 13.55 5.06
C GLY A 39 5.53 12.55 4.51
N VAL A 40 5.00 11.42 4.06
CA VAL A 40 5.72 10.27 3.51
C VAL A 40 5.21 9.95 2.11
N LYS A 41 6.14 9.68 1.21
CA LYS A 41 5.88 9.25 -0.17
C LYS A 41 6.40 7.83 -0.35
N VAL A 42 5.55 6.92 -0.81
CA VAL A 42 5.89 5.51 -1.08
C VAL A 42 5.77 5.26 -2.56
N SER A 43 6.85 4.76 -3.16
CA SER A 43 6.91 4.38 -4.58
C SER A 43 7.05 2.86 -4.71
N VAL A 44 6.31 2.28 -5.65
CA VAL A 44 6.32 0.85 -5.96
C VAL A 44 6.43 0.67 -7.47
N VAL A 45 7.01 -0.45 -7.92
CA VAL A 45 7.18 -0.76 -9.35
C VAL A 45 6.69 -2.17 -9.66
N ASP A 46 6.03 -2.32 -10.80
CA ASP A 46 5.61 -3.64 -11.29
C ASP A 46 6.68 -4.30 -12.17
N LYS A 47 6.44 -5.57 -12.53
CA LYS A 47 7.33 -6.34 -13.43
C LYS A 47 7.47 -5.75 -14.84
N HIS A 48 6.58 -4.86 -15.27
CA HIS A 48 6.64 -4.19 -16.57
C HIS A 48 7.33 -2.81 -16.49
N GLY A 49 7.81 -2.40 -15.30
CA GLY A 49 8.44 -1.11 -15.07
C GLY A 49 7.47 0.04 -14.84
N LYS A 50 6.18 -0.24 -14.63
CA LYS A 50 5.17 0.75 -14.25
C LYS A 50 5.37 1.13 -12.79
N GLU A 51 5.71 2.39 -12.58
CA GLU A 51 5.87 2.96 -11.24
C GLU A 51 4.53 3.55 -10.76
N LEU A 52 4.10 3.14 -9.57
CA LEU A 52 2.99 3.77 -8.85
C LEU A 52 3.55 4.47 -7.63
N THR A 53 2.93 5.57 -7.24
CA THR A 53 3.42 6.33 -6.10
C THR A 53 2.25 7.00 -5.39
N ALA A 54 2.24 6.87 -4.08
CA ALA A 54 1.26 7.51 -3.21
C ALA A 54 1.94 8.29 -2.09
N GLU A 55 1.20 9.22 -1.50
CA GLU A 55 1.65 10.12 -0.44
C GLU A 55 0.66 10.02 0.72
N GLY A 56 1.15 10.23 1.95
CA GLY A 56 0.34 10.24 3.18
C GLY A 56 1.01 11.06 4.28
N GLU A 57 0.27 11.42 5.31
CA GLU A 57 0.81 12.16 6.46
C GLU A 57 1.74 11.25 7.28
N THR A 58 1.36 9.98 7.41
CA THR A 58 2.16 8.93 8.04
C THR A 58 2.66 7.89 7.03
N GLN A 59 3.60 7.05 7.47
CA GLN A 59 4.12 5.96 6.65
C GLN A 59 3.03 4.93 6.32
N ASP A 60 2.23 4.54 7.31
CA ASP A 60 1.12 3.58 7.11
C ASP A 60 0.09 4.11 6.12
N GLU A 61 -0.32 5.38 6.22
CA GLU A 61 -1.25 5.99 5.24
C GLU A 61 -0.68 6.01 3.83
N ALA A 62 0.62 6.31 3.68
CA ALA A 62 1.26 6.29 2.36
C ALA A 62 1.29 4.87 1.76
N TYR A 63 1.44 3.83 2.59
CA TYR A 63 1.35 2.43 2.16
C TYR A 63 -0.09 2.00 1.88
N GLU A 64 -1.06 2.41 2.68
CA GLU A 64 -2.49 2.17 2.43
C GLU A 64 -2.90 2.77 1.08
N ASN A 65 -2.59 4.05 0.86
CA ASN A 65 -2.90 4.74 -0.40
C ASN A 65 -2.24 4.06 -1.61
N VAL A 66 -1.02 3.52 -1.47
CA VAL A 66 -0.36 2.82 -2.59
C VAL A 66 -0.99 1.45 -2.85
N ILE A 67 -1.44 0.74 -1.81
CA ILE A 67 -2.16 -0.54 -1.95
C ILE A 67 -3.49 -0.33 -2.66
N GLU A 68 -4.24 0.71 -2.28
CA GLU A 68 -5.49 1.06 -2.97
C GLU A 68 -5.24 1.41 -4.43
N LEU A 69 -4.17 2.15 -4.72
CA LEU A 69 -3.79 2.50 -6.09
C LEU A 69 -3.40 1.26 -6.92
N ILE A 70 -2.71 0.28 -6.31
CA ILE A 70 -2.42 -1.02 -6.92
C ILE A 70 -3.73 -1.76 -7.21
N ASP A 71 -4.62 -1.86 -6.22
CA ASP A 71 -5.89 -2.58 -6.34
C ASP A 71 -6.77 -1.95 -7.45
N TYR A 72 -6.86 -0.62 -7.51
CA TYR A 72 -7.56 0.12 -8.57
C TYR A 72 -6.92 -0.11 -9.95
N THR A 73 -5.60 -0.06 -10.02
CA THR A 73 -4.86 -0.27 -11.28
C THR A 73 -5.09 -1.68 -11.84
N LEU A 74 -5.20 -2.68 -10.97
CA LEU A 74 -5.42 -4.07 -11.39
C LEU A 74 -6.88 -4.33 -11.75
N ASP A 75 -7.83 -3.66 -11.09
CA ASP A 75 -9.26 -3.75 -11.42
C ASP A 75 -9.57 -3.10 -12.79
N ASP A 76 -8.92 -1.98 -13.12
CA ASP A 76 -9.08 -1.28 -14.41
C ASP A 76 -8.53 -2.08 -15.60
N VAL A 77 -7.51 -2.92 -15.39
CA VAL A 77 -6.87 -3.73 -16.43
C VAL A 77 -7.67 -5.00 -16.77
N ASP A 78 -8.59 -5.43 -15.90
CA ASP A 78 -9.44 -6.62 -16.12
C ASP A 78 -10.74 -6.30 -16.90
N ARG A 79 -10.90 -5.05 -17.37
CA ARG A 79 -12.08 -4.56 -18.12
C ARG A 79 -11.83 -4.42 -19.62
#